data_AF-A0A932G0U1-F1
#
_entry.id   AF-A0A932G0U1-F1
#
_cell.length_a   1.000
_cell.length_b   1.000
_cell.length_c   1.000
_cell.angle_alpha   90.00
_cell.angle_beta   90.00
_cell.angle_gamma   90.00
#
_symmetry.space_group_name_H-M   'P 1'
#
loop_
_entity.id
_entity.type
_entity.pdbx_description
1 polymer ?
#
loop_
_entity_poly.entity_id
_entity_poly.type
_entity_poly.pdbx_seq_one_letter_code
_entity_poly.pdbx_strand_id
1 'polypeptide(L)'
;MEEKAAKAPLKKFFEPLTARAFTELGIRDARIVDYVSDVLSRFARMDSLYRIRNAQGKPLDTVVEMLMAAEQCLELESLNPSREKDIHQHIGDFTLFMAGIFREYVERQGILGLYIHEGEASYRSVAEYLKLLFKPEATLFYQLSRGFEQYAGSLNYLKKVYLRPESHGGAYREILTGLGD
;
A
#
# COMPACT_ATOMS: atom_id res chain seq x y z
N MET A 1 10.67 17.91 -8.09
CA MET A 1 11.50 17.07 -8.99
C MET A 1 12.31 16.04 -8.22
N GLU A 2 12.73 16.33 -6.97
CA GLU A 2 13.46 15.40 -6.09
C GLU A 2 12.68 14.15 -5.66
N GLU A 3 11.37 14.24 -5.45
CA GLU A 3 10.53 13.07 -5.04
C GLU A 3 10.54 11.94 -6.09
N LYS A 4 10.55 12.29 -7.38
CA LYS A 4 10.56 11.31 -8.49
C LYS A 4 11.93 10.64 -8.64
N ALA A 5 13.01 11.36 -8.34
CA ALA A 5 14.39 10.86 -8.39
C ALA A 5 14.71 9.93 -7.20
N ALA A 6 14.11 10.17 -6.02
CA ALA A 6 14.26 9.30 -4.83
C ALA A 6 13.35 8.05 -4.86
N LYS A 7 12.21 8.09 -5.57
CA LYS A 7 11.32 6.92 -5.74
C LYS A 7 11.94 5.83 -6.61
N ALA A 8 12.72 6.20 -7.64
CA ALA A 8 13.32 5.25 -8.58
C ALA A 8 14.36 4.29 -7.95
N PRO A 9 15.24 4.73 -7.02
CA PRO A 9 16.14 3.86 -6.27
C PRO A 9 15.41 2.81 -5.41
N LEU A 10 14.38 3.22 -4.67
CA LEU A 10 13.63 2.32 -3.77
C LEU A 10 12.81 1.29 -4.55
N LYS A 11 12.20 1.70 -5.68
CA LYS A 11 11.48 0.75 -6.53
C LYS A 11 12.40 -0.34 -7.07
N LYS A 12 13.57 0.05 -7.57
CA LYS A 12 14.60 -0.89 -8.05
C LYS A 12 15.11 -1.83 -6.96
N PHE A 13 15.00 -1.44 -5.68
CA PHE A 13 15.28 -2.33 -4.56
C PHE A 13 14.15 -3.31 -4.28
N PHE A 14 12.90 -2.83 -4.17
CA PHE A 14 11.77 -3.68 -3.80
C PHE A 14 11.32 -4.62 -4.90
N GLU A 15 11.36 -4.19 -6.17
CA GLU A 15 10.87 -4.96 -7.31
C GLU A 15 11.43 -6.39 -7.41
N PRO A 16 12.75 -6.63 -7.37
CA PRO A 16 13.29 -7.99 -7.40
C PRO A 16 12.90 -8.81 -6.15
N LEU A 17 12.80 -8.19 -4.98
CA LEU A 17 12.40 -8.87 -3.74
C LEU A 17 10.93 -9.28 -3.77
N THR A 18 10.06 -8.37 -4.22
CA THR A 18 8.63 -8.62 -4.40
C THR A 18 8.41 -9.70 -5.45
N ALA A 19 9.07 -9.62 -6.60
CA ALA A 19 8.97 -10.63 -7.66
C ALA A 19 9.33 -12.03 -7.14
N ARG A 20 10.43 -12.13 -6.39
CA ARG A 20 10.89 -13.40 -5.82
C ARG A 20 9.92 -13.96 -4.79
N ALA A 21 9.57 -13.17 -3.78
CA ALA A 21 8.63 -13.58 -2.73
C ALA A 21 7.27 -14.00 -3.29
N PHE A 22 6.76 -13.27 -4.28
CA PHE A 22 5.46 -13.55 -4.89
C PHE A 22 5.52 -14.84 -5.71
N THR A 23 6.60 -15.05 -6.46
CA THR A 23 6.79 -16.29 -7.24
C THR A 23 6.89 -17.52 -6.35
N GLU A 24 7.61 -17.43 -5.23
CA GLU A 24 7.73 -18.51 -4.23
C GLU A 24 6.39 -18.88 -3.59
N LEU A 25 5.44 -17.93 -3.55
CA LEU A 25 4.08 -18.13 -3.05
C LEU A 25 3.03 -18.32 -4.16
N GLY A 26 3.47 -18.55 -5.40
CA GLY A 26 2.60 -18.88 -6.53
C GLY A 26 1.92 -17.69 -7.22
N ILE A 27 2.23 -16.46 -6.85
CA ILE A 27 1.74 -15.24 -7.52
C ILE A 27 2.70 -14.87 -8.65
N ARG A 28 2.20 -14.87 -9.89
CA ARG A 28 3.01 -14.63 -11.11
C ARG A 28 2.54 -13.45 -11.96
N ASP A 29 1.56 -12.69 -11.49
CA ASP A 29 1.08 -11.50 -12.22
C ASP A 29 2.08 -10.35 -12.06
N ALA A 30 2.82 -10.07 -13.14
CA ALA A 30 3.83 -9.02 -13.14
C ALA A 30 3.27 -7.63 -12.83
N ARG A 31 1.98 -7.37 -13.14
CA ARG A 31 1.34 -6.06 -12.86
C ARG A 31 1.10 -5.88 -11.37
N ILE A 32 0.80 -6.97 -10.66
CA ILE A 32 0.66 -6.97 -9.20
C ILE A 32 2.03 -6.72 -8.56
N VAL A 33 3.07 -7.41 -9.03
CA VAL A 33 4.44 -7.22 -8.54
C VAL A 33 4.87 -5.77 -8.73
N ASP A 34 4.68 -5.22 -9.93
CA ASP A 34 5.02 -3.83 -10.24
C ASP A 34 4.27 -2.86 -9.30
N TYR A 35 2.95 -3.00 -9.18
CA TYR A 35 2.12 -2.14 -8.33
C TYR A 35 2.52 -2.20 -6.86
N VAL A 36 2.70 -3.40 -6.31
CA VAL A 36 3.07 -3.61 -4.90
C VAL A 36 4.47 -3.07 -4.61
N SER A 37 5.41 -3.24 -5.52
CA SER A 37 6.76 -2.64 -5.39
C SER A 37 6.68 -1.12 -5.36
N ASP A 38 5.76 -0.57 -6.15
CA ASP A 38 5.43 0.85 -6.18
C ASP A 38 4.81 1.34 -4.86
N VAL A 39 3.94 0.52 -4.23
CA VAL A 39 3.37 0.76 -2.88
C VAL A 39 4.48 0.77 -1.83
N LEU A 40 5.31 -0.27 -1.78
CA LEU A 40 6.43 -0.37 -0.84
C LEU A 40 7.36 0.84 -0.96
N SER A 41 7.68 1.24 -2.19
CA SER A 41 8.52 2.41 -2.45
C SER A 41 7.88 3.72 -2.00
N ARG A 42 6.55 3.84 -2.12
CA ARG A 42 5.82 5.01 -1.61
C ARG A 42 5.86 5.03 -0.09
N PHE A 43 5.59 3.92 0.60
CA PHE A 43 5.44 3.90 2.05
C PHE A 43 6.73 3.66 2.84
N ALA A 44 7.84 3.33 2.18
CA ALA A 44 9.15 3.16 2.82
C ALA A 44 9.71 4.45 3.45
N ARG A 45 9.17 5.63 3.14
CA ARG A 45 9.55 6.88 3.82
C ARG A 45 8.48 7.26 4.83
N MET A 46 8.84 7.51 6.09
CA MET A 46 7.92 7.94 7.16
C MET A 46 7.02 9.12 6.73
N ASP A 47 7.55 10.07 5.96
CA ASP A 47 6.79 11.23 5.42
C ASP A 47 5.55 10.83 4.59
N SER A 48 5.54 9.62 4.05
CA SER A 48 4.52 9.13 3.11
C SER A 48 3.31 8.53 3.80
N LEU A 49 3.49 8.07 5.05
CA LEU A 49 2.42 7.58 5.91
C LEU A 49 1.47 8.74 6.30
N TYR A 50 1.97 9.97 6.27
CA TYR A 50 1.27 11.19 6.68
C TYR A 50 0.77 12.06 5.50
N ARG A 51 0.63 11.47 4.29
CA ARG A 51 0.26 12.22 3.07
C ARG A 51 -1.17 12.75 3.08
N ILE A 52 -2.12 12.00 3.65
CA ILE A 52 -3.49 12.50 3.76
C ILE A 52 -3.58 13.41 4.97
N ARG A 53 -4.02 14.65 4.73
CA ARG A 53 -4.30 15.64 5.76
C ARG A 53 -5.80 15.91 5.81
N ASN A 54 -6.34 16.08 7.01
CA ASN A 54 -7.72 16.55 7.16
C ASN A 54 -7.85 18.02 6.70
N ALA A 55 -9.08 18.54 6.72
CA ALA A 55 -9.37 19.94 6.35
C ALA A 55 -8.63 20.99 7.20
N GLN A 56 -8.06 20.60 8.34
CA GLN A 56 -7.29 21.45 9.26
C GLN A 56 -5.78 21.29 9.08
N GLY A 57 -5.32 20.49 8.10
CA GLY A 57 -3.90 20.28 7.81
C GLY A 57 -3.19 19.28 8.72
N LYS A 58 -3.90 18.59 9.63
CA LYS A 58 -3.34 17.54 10.48
C LYS A 58 -3.21 16.24 9.68
N PRO A 59 -2.05 15.54 9.72
CA PRO A 59 -1.93 14.24 9.09
C PRO A 59 -2.92 13.24 9.72
N LEU A 60 -3.46 12.35 8.89
CA LEU A 60 -4.32 11.27 9.32
C LEU A 60 -3.45 10.06 9.68
N ASP A 61 -3.42 9.74 10.97
CA ASP A 61 -2.48 8.78 11.56
C ASP A 61 -3.13 7.39 11.71
N THR A 62 -4.44 7.28 11.43
CA THR A 62 -5.20 6.03 11.53
C THR A 62 -6.07 5.77 10.30
N VAL A 63 -6.27 4.50 9.97
CA VAL A 63 -7.23 4.07 8.93
C VAL A 63 -8.62 4.64 9.18
N VAL A 64 -9.03 4.74 10.46
CA VAL A 64 -10.33 5.29 10.85
C VAL A 64 -10.46 6.75 10.43
N GLU A 65 -9.43 7.57 10.67
CA GLU A 65 -9.44 8.97 10.21
C GLU A 65 -9.46 9.07 8.68
N MET A 66 -8.73 8.19 7.98
CA MET A 66 -8.75 8.15 6.50
C MET A 66 -10.13 7.76 5.95
N LEU A 67 -10.82 6.81 6.59
CA LEU A 67 -12.19 6.42 6.25
C LEU A 67 -13.18 7.57 6.47
N MET A 68 -13.07 8.27 7.60
CA MET A 68 -13.88 9.45 7.87
C MET A 68 -13.65 10.56 6.82
N ALA A 69 -12.42 10.74 6.34
CA ALA A 69 -12.13 11.70 5.28
C ALA A 69 -12.73 11.29 3.91
N ALA A 70 -12.84 9.99 3.63
CA ALA A 70 -13.57 9.47 2.47
C ALA A 70 -15.07 9.77 2.58
N GLU A 71 -15.68 9.50 3.74
CA GLU A 71 -17.10 9.75 4.01
C GLU A 71 -17.44 11.26 3.94
N GLN A 72 -16.59 12.12 4.49
CA GLN A 72 -16.78 13.59 4.39
C GLN A 72 -16.68 14.13 2.95
N CYS A 73 -15.96 13.45 2.05
CA CYS A 73 -15.97 13.81 0.63
C CYS A 73 -17.29 13.47 -0.05
N LEU A 74 -18.07 12.51 0.48
CA LEU A 74 -19.42 12.21 0.02
C LEU A 74 -20.43 13.24 0.52
N GLU A 75 -20.24 13.77 1.73
CA GLU A 75 -21.17 14.72 2.38
C GLU A 75 -20.99 16.17 1.90
N LEU A 76 -19.76 16.61 1.64
CA LEU A 76 -19.47 17.95 1.13
C LEU A 76 -19.60 17.94 -0.39
N GLU A 77 -20.71 18.50 -0.91
CA GLU A 77 -21.14 18.75 -2.30
C GLU A 77 -20.04 19.12 -3.33
N SER A 78 -19.03 18.28 -3.47
CA SER A 78 -18.07 18.30 -4.55
C SER A 78 -18.08 16.89 -5.10
N LEU A 79 -18.96 16.70 -6.08
CA LEU A 79 -18.99 15.56 -6.99
C LEU A 79 -17.63 15.46 -7.70
N ASN A 80 -16.58 15.08 -6.98
CA ASN A 80 -15.26 14.79 -7.52
C ASN A 80 -14.95 13.30 -7.30
N PRO A 81 -15.59 12.41 -8.08
CA PRO A 81 -15.30 10.98 -8.07
C PRO A 81 -13.82 10.63 -8.22
N SER A 82 -13.01 11.51 -8.85
CA SER A 82 -11.56 11.31 -8.94
C SER A 82 -10.88 11.42 -7.59
N ARG A 83 -11.30 12.38 -6.75
CA ARG A 83 -10.74 12.58 -5.40
C ARG A 83 -11.12 11.42 -4.47
N GLU A 84 -12.37 10.98 -4.52
CA GLU A 84 -12.85 9.82 -3.77
C GLU A 84 -12.06 8.55 -4.13
N LYS A 85 -11.87 8.30 -5.44
CA LYS A 85 -11.04 7.19 -5.91
C LYS A 85 -9.59 7.27 -5.42
N ASP A 86 -9.00 8.46 -5.37
CA ASP A 86 -7.63 8.62 -4.87
C ASP A 86 -7.53 8.35 -3.36
N ILE A 87 -8.55 8.72 -2.58
CA ILE A 87 -8.63 8.38 -1.15
C ILE A 87 -8.75 6.87 -0.97
N HIS A 88 -9.67 6.20 -1.68
CA HIS A 88 -9.78 4.75 -1.60
C HIS A 88 -8.51 4.04 -2.06
N GLN A 89 -7.85 4.50 -3.13
CA GLN A 89 -6.58 3.92 -3.53
C GLN A 89 -5.53 4.04 -2.41
N HIS A 90 -5.46 5.19 -1.74
CA HIS A 90 -4.53 5.37 -0.62
C HIS A 90 -4.89 4.48 0.58
N ILE A 91 -6.18 4.37 0.94
CA ILE A 91 -6.61 3.47 2.03
C ILE A 91 -6.20 2.04 1.72
N GLY A 92 -6.46 1.56 0.49
CA GLY A 92 -6.06 0.22 0.06
C GLY A 92 -4.54 0.01 0.09
N ASP A 93 -3.77 1.00 -0.37
CA ASP A 93 -2.30 0.91 -0.35
C ASP A 93 -1.75 0.91 1.09
N PHE A 94 -2.28 1.79 1.95
CA PHE A 94 -1.86 1.93 3.34
C PHE A 94 -2.18 0.66 4.14
N THR A 95 -3.40 0.14 4.02
CA THR A 95 -3.79 -1.08 4.72
C THR A 95 -2.99 -2.29 4.23
N LEU A 96 -2.72 -2.40 2.92
CA LEU A 96 -1.89 -3.47 2.35
C LEU A 96 -0.47 -3.42 2.91
N PHE A 97 0.11 -2.23 2.98
CA PHE A 97 1.43 -2.01 3.56
C PHE A 97 1.47 -2.38 5.05
N MET A 98 0.51 -1.90 5.85
CA MET A 98 0.47 -2.13 7.29
C MET A 98 0.17 -3.60 7.64
N ALA A 99 -0.80 -4.23 6.97
CA ALA A 99 -1.12 -5.65 7.16
C ALA A 99 -0.04 -6.60 6.61
N GLY A 100 0.81 -6.10 5.71
CA GLY A 100 1.96 -6.82 5.16
C GLY A 100 3.23 -6.66 5.98
N ILE A 101 3.79 -5.44 5.99
CA ILE A 101 5.12 -5.12 6.54
C ILE A 101 5.08 -4.95 8.06
N PHE A 102 4.04 -4.30 8.58
CA PHE A 102 3.87 -4.03 10.02
C PHE A 102 2.83 -4.95 10.67
N ARG A 103 2.68 -6.17 10.13
CA ARG A 103 1.61 -7.09 10.51
C ARG A 103 1.55 -7.35 12.01
N GLU A 104 2.70 -7.56 12.66
CA GLU A 104 2.76 -7.87 14.09
C GLU A 104 2.24 -6.71 14.96
N TYR A 105 2.44 -5.46 14.54
CA TYR A 105 1.85 -4.30 15.21
C TYR A 105 0.33 -4.31 15.08
N VAL A 106 -0.17 -4.49 13.86
CA VAL A 106 -1.61 -4.54 13.56
C VAL A 106 -2.31 -5.70 14.27
N GLU A 107 -1.68 -6.87 14.34
CA GLU A 107 -2.17 -8.05 15.07
C GLU A 107 -2.21 -7.81 16.58
N ARG A 108 -1.16 -7.21 17.16
CA ARG A 108 -1.13 -6.87 18.60
C ARG A 108 -2.22 -5.89 19.01
N GLN A 109 -2.64 -5.01 18.11
CA GLN A 109 -3.75 -4.08 18.36
C GLN A 109 -5.13 -4.71 18.12
N GLY A 110 -5.20 -5.94 17.61
CA GLY A 110 -6.47 -6.63 17.32
C GLY A 110 -7.23 -6.07 16.12
N ILE A 111 -6.55 -5.32 15.23
CA ILE A 111 -7.19 -4.59 14.11
C ILE A 111 -6.86 -5.18 12.72
N LEU A 112 -6.22 -6.35 12.64
CA LEU A 112 -5.86 -6.96 11.35
C LEU A 112 -7.07 -7.24 10.46
N GLY A 113 -8.16 -7.76 11.04
CA GLY A 113 -9.39 -8.03 10.30
C GLY A 113 -9.99 -6.75 9.71
N LEU A 114 -9.94 -5.64 10.43
CA LEU A 114 -10.36 -4.33 9.94
C LEU A 114 -9.51 -3.89 8.75
N TYR A 115 -8.17 -3.99 8.84
CA TYR A 115 -7.29 -3.57 7.75
C TYR A 115 -7.48 -4.40 6.48
N ILE A 116 -7.70 -5.70 6.62
CA ILE A 116 -8.03 -6.58 5.50
C ILE A 116 -9.36 -6.14 4.87
N HIS A 117 -10.41 -6.00 5.68
CA HIS A 117 -11.73 -5.61 5.19
C HIS A 117 -11.71 -4.27 4.44
N GLU A 118 -11.12 -3.25 5.05
CA GLU A 118 -11.07 -1.89 4.50
C GLU A 118 -10.18 -1.79 3.25
N GLY A 119 -9.10 -2.57 3.20
CA GLY A 119 -8.26 -2.68 2.03
C GLY A 119 -8.95 -3.35 0.85
N GLU A 120 -9.66 -4.46 1.08
CA GLU A 120 -10.47 -5.13 0.07
C GLU A 120 -11.57 -4.22 -0.48
N ALA A 121 -12.31 -3.55 0.40
CA ALA A 121 -13.39 -2.65 0.05
C ALA A 121 -12.87 -1.45 -0.75
N SER A 122 -11.78 -0.83 -0.30
CA SER A 122 -11.23 0.36 -0.95
C SER A 122 -10.70 0.07 -2.35
N TYR A 123 -9.96 -1.02 -2.56
CA TYR A 123 -9.56 -1.39 -3.92
C TYR A 123 -10.75 -1.76 -4.81
N ARG A 124 -11.84 -2.29 -4.23
CA ARG A 124 -13.08 -2.55 -4.97
C ARG A 124 -13.71 -1.26 -5.48
N SER A 125 -13.82 -0.24 -4.62
CA SER A 125 -14.33 1.08 -5.01
C SER A 125 -13.52 1.69 -6.15
N VAL A 126 -12.18 1.59 -6.09
CA VAL A 126 -11.30 2.04 -7.18
C VAL A 126 -11.56 1.25 -8.47
N ALA A 127 -11.69 -0.08 -8.38
CA ALA A 127 -11.96 -0.93 -9.52
C ALA A 127 -13.30 -0.60 -10.18
N GLU A 128 -14.35 -0.38 -9.38
CA GLU A 128 -15.69 -0.02 -9.84
C GLU A 128 -15.70 1.35 -10.52
N TYR A 129 -15.04 2.34 -9.93
CA TYR A 129 -14.88 3.66 -10.54
C TYR A 129 -14.16 3.59 -11.90
N LEU A 130 -13.02 2.88 -11.96
CA LEU A 130 -12.26 2.72 -13.20
C LEU A 130 -13.05 1.94 -14.26
N LYS A 131 -13.85 0.96 -13.85
CA LYS A 131 -14.73 0.20 -14.73
C LYS A 131 -15.80 1.09 -15.36
N LEU A 132 -16.41 2.01 -14.60
CA LEU A 132 -17.37 3.00 -15.13
C LEU A 132 -16.74 3.89 -16.20
N LEU A 133 -15.44 4.18 -16.08
CA LEU A 133 -14.66 4.95 -17.04
C LEU A 133 -14.02 4.10 -18.16
N PHE A 134 -14.36 2.81 -18.26
CA PHE A 134 -13.80 1.86 -19.23
C PHE A 134 -12.25 1.80 -19.21
N LYS A 135 -11.66 1.95 -18.03
CA LYS A 135 -10.21 1.92 -17.84
C LYS A 135 -9.72 0.48 -17.64
N PRO A 136 -8.72 0.00 -18.41
CA PRO A 136 -8.23 -1.38 -18.29
C PRO A 136 -7.62 -1.68 -16.91
N GLU A 137 -7.13 -0.66 -16.21
CA GLU A 137 -6.58 -0.71 -14.85
C GLU A 137 -7.59 -1.24 -13.83
N ALA A 138 -8.90 -1.16 -14.10
CA ALA A 138 -9.93 -1.74 -13.24
C ALA A 138 -9.65 -3.22 -12.91
N THR A 139 -9.12 -3.99 -13.87
CA THR A 139 -8.80 -5.41 -13.68
C THR A 139 -7.74 -5.61 -12.59
N LEU A 140 -6.72 -4.75 -12.55
CA LEU A 140 -5.67 -4.80 -11.53
C LEU A 140 -6.25 -4.56 -10.14
N PHE A 141 -7.08 -3.52 -10.00
CA PHE A 141 -7.70 -3.19 -8.71
C PHE A 141 -8.72 -4.26 -8.26
N TYR A 142 -9.44 -4.92 -9.18
CA TYR A 142 -10.24 -6.09 -8.83
C TYR A 142 -9.41 -7.25 -8.31
N GLN A 143 -8.25 -7.52 -8.92
CA GLN A 143 -7.32 -8.55 -8.42
C GLN A 143 -6.79 -8.17 -7.03
N LEU A 144 -6.35 -6.92 -6.83
CA LEU A 144 -5.91 -6.41 -5.53
C LEU A 144 -6.98 -6.54 -4.44
N SER A 145 -8.24 -6.21 -4.76
CA SER A 145 -9.37 -6.39 -3.85
C SER A 145 -9.61 -7.86 -3.52
N ARG A 146 -9.63 -8.76 -4.52
CA ARG A 146 -9.94 -10.18 -4.32
C ARG A 146 -8.82 -10.98 -3.67
N GLY A 147 -7.57 -10.57 -3.90
CA GLY A 147 -6.37 -11.24 -3.41
C GLY A 147 -5.71 -10.54 -2.23
N PHE A 148 -6.38 -9.55 -1.63
CA PHE A 148 -5.77 -8.64 -0.64
C PHE A 148 -5.02 -9.39 0.47
N GLU A 149 -5.70 -10.32 1.14
CA GLU A 149 -5.11 -11.09 2.24
C GLU A 149 -3.88 -11.91 1.77
N GLN A 150 -3.94 -12.49 0.57
CA GLN A 150 -2.83 -13.22 -0.03
C GLN A 150 -1.62 -12.30 -0.29
N TYR A 151 -1.85 -11.09 -0.82
CA TYR A 151 -0.79 -10.12 -1.08
C TYR A 151 -0.20 -9.56 0.22
N ALA A 152 -1.03 -9.25 1.23
CA ALA A 152 -0.56 -8.87 2.55
C ALA A 152 0.24 -10.00 3.20
N GLY A 153 -0.20 -11.25 3.09
CA GLY A 153 0.55 -12.45 3.50
C GLY A 153 1.92 -12.56 2.84
N SER A 154 1.95 -12.32 1.52
CA SER A 154 3.18 -12.38 0.72
C SER A 154 4.16 -11.26 1.09
N LEU A 155 3.66 -10.08 1.43
CA LEU A 155 4.48 -8.98 1.95
C LEU A 155 5.05 -9.28 3.34
N ASN A 156 4.28 -9.92 4.21
CA ASN A 156 4.78 -10.36 5.51
C ASN A 156 5.87 -11.43 5.37
N TYR A 157 5.71 -12.36 4.43
CA TYR A 157 6.76 -13.31 4.07
C TYR A 157 8.01 -12.59 3.54
N LEU A 158 7.83 -11.66 2.61
CA LEU A 158 8.91 -10.84 2.06
C LEU A 158 9.69 -10.15 3.18
N LYS A 159 9.01 -9.51 4.13
CA LYS A 159 9.64 -8.86 5.28
C LYS A 159 10.46 -9.86 6.10
N LYS A 160 9.86 -11.00 6.44
CA LYS A 160 10.50 -12.02 7.30
C LYS A 160 11.69 -12.69 6.64
N VAL A 161 11.74 -12.81 5.31
CA VAL A 161 12.81 -13.54 4.60
C VAL A 161 13.85 -12.58 4.00
N TYR A 162 13.40 -11.47 3.43
CA TYR A 162 14.21 -10.59 2.58
C TYR A 162 14.41 -9.17 3.11
N LEU A 163 13.82 -8.75 4.23
CA LEU A 163 14.09 -7.41 4.81
C LEU A 163 14.86 -7.46 6.12
N ARG A 164 15.53 -8.58 6.41
CA ARG A 164 16.43 -8.70 7.56
C ARG A 164 17.77 -8.01 7.25
N PRO A 165 18.23 -7.05 8.08
CA PRO A 165 19.51 -6.37 7.88
C PRO A 165 20.71 -7.32 7.82
N GLU A 166 20.64 -8.44 8.57
CA GLU A 166 21.70 -9.45 8.63
C GLU A 166 21.79 -10.28 7.34
N SER A 167 20.70 -10.32 6.56
CA SER A 167 20.64 -11.06 5.30
C SER A 167 21.19 -10.27 4.10
N HIS A 168 21.60 -9.00 4.30
CA HIS A 168 22.03 -8.10 3.22
C HIS A 168 23.41 -7.49 3.51
N GLY A 169 24.25 -7.39 2.49
CA GLY A 169 25.56 -6.72 2.55
C GLY A 169 25.58 -5.39 1.80
N GLY A 170 26.52 -4.51 2.14
CA GLY A 170 26.77 -3.24 1.43
C GLY A 170 25.63 -2.24 1.51
N ALA A 171 25.38 -1.50 0.42
CA ALA A 171 24.42 -0.39 0.34
C ALA A 171 22.99 -0.75 0.76
N TYR A 172 22.56 -2.00 0.58
CA TYR A 172 21.22 -2.44 1.00
C TYR A 172 21.08 -2.61 2.51
N ARG A 173 22.17 -2.96 3.21
CA ARG A 173 22.17 -3.03 4.67
C ARG A 173 21.92 -1.64 5.26
N GLU A 174 22.61 -0.62 4.74
CA GLU A 174 22.48 0.77 5.18
C GLU A 174 21.06 1.30 4.98
N ILE A 175 20.43 1.00 3.83
CA ILE A 175 19.03 1.34 3.55
C ILE A 175 18.09 0.64 4.55
N LEU A 176 18.28 -0.65 4.83
CA LEU A 176 17.42 -1.40 5.75
C LEU A 176 17.58 -0.96 7.22
N THR A 177 18.79 -0.58 7.64
CA THR A 177 19.00 -0.01 8.99
C THR A 177 18.37 1.36 9.14
N GLY A 178 18.42 2.22 8.12
CA GLY A 178 17.78 3.54 8.14
C GLY A 178 16.26 3.51 8.01
N LEU A 179 15.64 2.35 7.75
CA LEU A 179 14.18 2.15 7.78
C LEU A 179 13.66 1.78 9.18
N GLY A 180 14.54 1.47 10.13
CA GLY A 180 14.19 0.97 11.46
C GLY A 180 14.25 2.00 12.60
N ASP A 181 14.72 3.22 12.32
CA ASP A 181 14.80 4.35 13.28
C ASP A 181 13.63 5.34 13.09
#